data_AF-A0A183D275-F1
#
_entry.id   AF-A0A183D275-F1
#
_cell.length_a   1.000
_cell.length_b   1.000
_cell.length_c   1.000
_cell.angle_alpha   90.00
_cell.angle_beta   90.00
_cell.angle_gamma   90.00
#
_symmetry.space_group_name_H-M   'P 1'
#
loop_
_entity.id
_entity.type
_entity.pdbx_description
1 polymer ?
#
loop_
_entity_poly.entity_id
_entity_poly.type
_entity_poly.pdbx_seq_one_letter_code
_entity_poly.pdbx_strand_id
1 'polypeptide(L)'
;LEGLCVAVTVKHAQNDLVIVDDFESLPKGDAQFMHDLADIRNWGYSVLFVHDSSEVPENLAQACEQIPSFNVMPVYGLNCFSLIKHDTVVFSLPALNLFQSRILYHKNRATSLQRKYRYADYKRTILCEAEKEVDPIHVPFI
;
A
#
# COMPACT_ATOMS: atom_id res chain seq x y z
N LEU A 1 9.79 -6.43 5.86
CA LEU A 1 10.26 -5.56 4.75
C LEU A 1 10.79 -6.38 3.58
N GLU A 2 11.57 -7.45 3.83
CA GLU A 2 12.11 -8.28 2.74
C GLU A 2 11.03 -8.84 1.82
N GLY A 3 9.94 -9.39 2.37
CA GLY A 3 8.84 -9.91 1.55
C GLY A 3 8.19 -8.89 0.62
N LEU A 4 8.03 -7.64 1.06
CA LEU A 4 7.44 -6.57 0.23
C LEU A 4 8.39 -6.17 -0.90
N CYS A 5 9.70 -6.06 -0.61
CA CYS A 5 10.71 -5.79 -1.62
C CYS A 5 10.73 -6.90 -2.68
N VAL A 6 10.73 -8.16 -2.23
CA VAL A 6 10.70 -9.34 -3.12
C VAL A 6 9.44 -9.33 -3.98
N ALA A 7 8.27 -9.06 -3.42
CA ALA A 7 7.02 -9.01 -4.19
C ALA A 7 7.07 -7.95 -5.31
N VAL A 8 7.57 -6.75 -5.02
CA VAL A 8 7.74 -5.70 -6.04
C VAL A 8 8.81 -6.08 -7.06
N THR A 9 9.93 -6.66 -6.64
CA THR A 9 10.97 -7.15 -7.55
C THR A 9 10.45 -8.23 -8.49
N VAL A 10 9.63 -9.16 -7.99
CA VAL A 10 9.00 -10.21 -8.80
C VAL A 10 8.05 -9.59 -9.83
N LYS A 11 7.18 -8.66 -9.43
CA LYS A 11 6.30 -7.95 -10.36
C LYS A 11 7.08 -7.21 -11.44
N HIS A 12 8.19 -6.57 -11.07
CA HIS A 12 9.06 -5.93 -12.05
C HIS A 12 9.71 -6.93 -13.02
N ALA A 13 10.25 -8.04 -12.50
CA ALA A 13 10.88 -9.08 -13.31
C ALA A 13 9.91 -9.80 -14.26
N GLN A 14 8.63 -9.84 -13.91
CA GLN A 14 7.55 -10.40 -14.73
C GLN A 14 6.98 -9.42 -15.76
N ASN A 15 7.45 -8.16 -15.78
CA ASN A 15 6.88 -7.06 -16.56
C ASN A 15 5.44 -6.67 -16.16
N ASP A 16 5.04 -6.99 -14.92
CA ASP A 16 3.72 -6.70 -14.35
C ASP A 16 3.70 -5.41 -13.51
N LEU A 17 4.83 -4.69 -13.47
CA LEU A 17 4.97 -3.43 -12.77
C LEU A 17 4.99 -2.28 -13.78
N VAL A 18 3.99 -1.42 -13.70
CA VAL A 18 3.84 -0.25 -14.58
C VAL A 18 4.00 1.02 -13.76
N ILE A 19 4.67 2.01 -14.34
CA ILE A 19 4.88 3.33 -13.73
C ILE A 19 4.21 4.36 -14.61
N VAL A 20 3.40 5.22 -13.99
CA VAL A 20 2.68 6.32 -14.63
C VAL A 20 3.07 7.61 -13.92
N ASP A 21 3.10 8.74 -14.63
CA ASP A 21 3.42 10.03 -14.04
C ASP A 21 2.37 10.42 -12.98
N ASP A 22 1.10 10.42 -13.38
CA ASP A 22 -0.02 10.81 -12.54
C ASP A 22 -1.37 10.21 -13.01
N PHE A 23 -2.32 10.10 -12.08
CA PHE A 23 -3.66 9.58 -12.30
C PHE A 23 -4.73 10.66 -12.58
N GLU A 24 -4.46 11.95 -12.36
CA GLU A 24 -5.43 13.03 -12.63
C GLU A 24 -5.64 13.26 -14.13
N SER A 25 -4.64 12.91 -14.95
CA SER A 25 -4.69 13.07 -16.41
C SER A 25 -5.72 12.16 -17.12
N LEU A 26 -6.47 11.36 -16.36
CA LEU A 26 -7.47 10.45 -16.88
C LEU A 26 -8.66 11.25 -17.45
N PRO A 27 -8.94 11.16 -18.77
CA PRO A 27 -9.86 12.07 -19.45
C PRO A 27 -11.34 11.87 -19.07
N LYS A 28 -11.73 10.65 -18.67
CA LYS A 28 -13.09 10.30 -18.25
C LYS A 28 -13.05 9.17 -17.22
N GLY A 29 -13.88 9.24 -16.18
CA GLY A 29 -14.08 8.14 -15.22
C GLY A 29 -14.97 7.00 -15.75
N ASP A 30 -14.78 6.62 -17.02
CA ASP A 30 -15.57 5.56 -17.66
C ASP A 30 -14.88 4.20 -17.47
N ALA A 31 -15.62 3.22 -16.95
CA ALA A 31 -15.12 1.85 -16.77
C ALA A 31 -14.73 1.18 -18.09
N GLN A 32 -15.51 1.42 -19.17
CA GLN A 32 -15.21 0.79 -20.45
C GLN A 32 -13.86 1.27 -20.98
N PHE A 33 -13.57 2.57 -20.83
CA PHE A 33 -12.27 3.14 -21.20
C PHE A 33 -11.12 2.48 -20.44
N MET A 34 -11.30 2.21 -19.14
CA MET A 34 -10.28 1.54 -18.32
C MET A 34 -10.06 0.08 -18.71
N HIS A 35 -11.13 -0.64 -19.08
CA HIS A 35 -11.02 -2.00 -19.62
C HIS A 35 -10.29 -2.02 -20.96
N ASP A 36 -10.72 -1.19 -21.92
CA ASP A 36 -10.08 -1.10 -23.23
C ASP A 36 -8.60 -0.71 -23.10
N LEU A 37 -8.29 0.20 -22.16
CA LEU A 37 -6.93 0.62 -21.85
C LEU A 37 -6.06 -0.53 -21.32
N ALA A 38 -6.60 -1.34 -20.42
CA ALA A 38 -5.92 -2.50 -19.86
C ALA A 38 -5.73 -3.61 -20.90
N ASP A 39 -6.70 -3.82 -21.79
CA ASP A 39 -6.63 -4.81 -22.87
C ASP A 39 -5.59 -4.41 -23.92
N ILE A 40 -5.59 -3.15 -24.38
CA ILE A 40 -4.62 -2.63 -25.37
C ILE A 40 -3.18 -2.71 -24.83
N ARG A 41 -3.00 -2.48 -23.52
CA ARG A 41 -1.68 -2.54 -22.87
C ARG A 41 -1.34 -3.91 -22.29
N ASN A 42 -2.24 -4.87 -22.43
CA ASN A 42 -2.09 -6.24 -21.96
C ASN A 42 -1.77 -6.33 -20.45
N TRP A 43 -2.48 -5.56 -19.61
CA TRP A 43 -2.32 -5.53 -18.15
C TRP A 43 -2.98 -6.73 -17.43
N GLY A 44 -3.65 -7.62 -18.16
CA GLY A 44 -4.34 -8.76 -17.58
C GLY A 44 -5.69 -8.41 -16.97
N TYR A 45 -6.24 -9.32 -16.17
CA TYR A 45 -7.63 -9.24 -15.70
C TYR A 45 -7.80 -8.30 -14.50
N SER A 46 -6.78 -8.20 -13.66
CA SER A 46 -6.82 -7.47 -12.39
C SER A 46 -5.68 -6.48 -12.26
N VAL A 47 -6.01 -5.26 -11.85
CA VAL A 47 -5.07 -4.13 -11.79
C VAL A 47 -5.15 -3.46 -10.43
N LEU A 48 -3.98 -3.21 -9.82
CA LEU A 48 -3.85 -2.47 -8.58
C LEU A 48 -3.20 -1.11 -8.85
N PHE A 49 -3.94 -0.03 -8.63
CA PHE A 49 -3.44 1.34 -8.71
C PHE A 49 -2.91 1.78 -7.35
N VAL A 50 -1.65 2.24 -7.30
CA VAL A 50 -0.99 2.68 -6.07
C VAL A 50 -0.75 4.18 -6.13
N HIS A 51 -1.40 4.90 -5.20
CA HIS A 51 -1.31 6.36 -5.07
C HIS A 51 -0.58 6.77 -3.79
N ASP A 52 0.03 7.95 -3.75
CA ASP A 52 0.82 8.42 -2.61
C ASP A 52 -0.04 8.85 -1.43
N SER A 53 -1.22 9.39 -1.71
CA SER A 53 -2.17 9.91 -0.74
C SER A 53 -3.45 9.06 -0.65
N SER A 54 -4.28 9.33 0.36
CA SER A 54 -5.62 8.75 0.49
C SER A 54 -6.64 9.39 -0.46
N GLU A 55 -6.34 10.58 -0.97
CA GLU A 55 -7.19 11.34 -1.86
C GLU A 55 -6.95 10.87 -3.28
N VAL A 56 -7.87 10.06 -3.80
CA VAL A 56 -7.77 9.50 -5.16
C VAL A 56 -8.52 10.43 -6.13
N PRO A 57 -8.01 10.65 -7.35
CA PRO A 57 -8.73 11.41 -8.36
C PRO A 57 -10.13 10.84 -8.63
N GLU A 58 -11.13 11.71 -8.73
CA GLU A 58 -12.55 11.32 -8.83
C GLU A 58 -12.80 10.37 -10.01
N ASN A 59 -12.18 10.64 -11.17
CA ASN A 59 -12.32 9.81 -12.36
C ASN A 59 -11.81 8.37 -12.12
N LEU A 60 -10.70 8.21 -11.41
CA LEU A 60 -10.14 6.88 -11.11
C LEU A 60 -11.02 6.16 -10.08
N ALA A 61 -11.50 6.87 -9.07
CA ALA A 61 -12.38 6.30 -8.06
C ALA A 61 -13.70 5.80 -8.68
N GLN A 62 -14.33 6.61 -9.54
CA GLN A 62 -15.56 6.24 -10.25
C GLN A 62 -15.35 5.01 -11.15
N ALA A 63 -14.23 4.95 -11.88
CA ALA A 63 -13.95 3.80 -12.74
C ALA A 63 -13.68 2.51 -11.93
N CYS A 64 -12.93 2.60 -10.83
CA CYS A 64 -12.68 1.46 -9.94
C CYS A 64 -13.94 1.00 -9.18
N GLU A 65 -14.89 1.89 -8.87
CA GLU A 65 -16.15 1.51 -8.23
C GLU A 65 -17.02 0.63 -9.14
N GLN A 66 -16.95 0.86 -10.45
CA GLN A 66 -17.69 0.09 -11.46
C GLN A 66 -17.01 -1.25 -11.80
N ILE A 67 -15.69 -1.38 -11.60
CA ILE A 67 -14.91 -2.55 -11.99
C ILE A 67 -14.35 -3.26 -10.75
N PRO A 68 -14.89 -4.42 -10.35
CA PRO A 68 -14.46 -5.11 -9.12
C PRO A 68 -13.04 -5.70 -9.19
N SER A 69 -12.48 -5.88 -10.40
CA SER A 69 -11.11 -6.37 -10.57
C SER A 69 -10.05 -5.27 -10.45
N PHE A 70 -10.46 -4.00 -10.50
CA PHE A 70 -9.57 -2.84 -10.48
C PHE A 70 -9.67 -2.17 -9.11
N ASN A 71 -8.56 -2.13 -8.40
CA ASN A 71 -8.53 -1.60 -7.05
C ASN A 71 -7.53 -0.45 -6.94
N VAL A 72 -7.85 0.54 -6.12
CA VAL A 72 -6.93 1.62 -5.76
C VAL A 72 -6.53 1.50 -4.29
N MET A 73 -5.25 1.73 -4.01
CA MET A 73 -4.70 1.62 -2.66
C MET A 73 -3.62 2.69 -2.44
N PRO A 74 -3.60 3.34 -1.26
CA PRO A 74 -2.52 4.26 -0.92
C PRO A 74 -1.24 3.49 -0.55
N VAL A 75 -0.06 4.11 -0.74
CA VAL A 75 1.25 3.50 -0.42
C VAL A 75 1.33 2.95 1.01
N TYR A 76 0.69 3.60 1.99
CA TYR A 76 0.71 3.13 3.38
C TYR A 76 -0.14 1.86 3.62
N GLY A 77 -1.10 1.56 2.74
CA GLY A 77 -1.92 0.33 2.80
C GLY A 77 -1.32 -0.84 2.01
N LEU A 78 -0.24 -0.59 1.27
CA LEU A 78 0.35 -1.57 0.37
C LEU A 78 0.90 -2.79 1.14
N ASN A 79 0.50 -3.97 0.71
CA ASN A 79 0.87 -5.24 1.34
C ASN A 79 1.20 -6.31 0.28
N CYS A 80 1.92 -7.36 0.69
CA CYS A 80 2.34 -8.42 -0.22
C CYS A 80 1.15 -9.20 -0.82
N PHE A 81 0.08 -9.38 -0.05
CA PHE A 81 -1.10 -10.11 -0.51
C PHE A 81 -1.79 -9.36 -1.67
N SER A 82 -1.97 -8.05 -1.54
CA SER A 82 -2.51 -7.20 -2.60
C SER A 82 -1.63 -7.21 -3.84
N LEU A 83 -0.30 -7.19 -3.70
CA LEU A 83 0.61 -7.30 -4.84
C LEU A 83 0.48 -8.64 -5.58
N ILE A 84 0.34 -9.74 -4.85
CA ILE A 84 0.23 -11.09 -5.46
C ILE A 84 -1.17 -11.33 -6.04
N LYS A 85 -2.21 -10.78 -5.41
CA LYS A 85 -3.61 -10.96 -5.82
C LYS A 85 -3.91 -10.36 -7.19
N HIS A 86 -3.26 -9.26 -7.56
CA HIS A 86 -3.50 -8.58 -8.83
C HIS A 86 -2.43 -8.97 -9.85
N ASP A 87 -2.81 -9.01 -11.12
CA ASP A 87 -1.90 -9.35 -12.22
C ASP A 87 -0.93 -8.20 -12.44
N THR A 88 -1.45 -6.98 -12.66
CA THR A 88 -0.61 -5.79 -12.87
C THR A 88 -0.72 -4.82 -11.71
N VAL A 89 0.41 -4.20 -11.36
CA VAL A 89 0.49 -3.14 -10.34
C VAL A 89 0.98 -1.86 -11.01
N VAL A 90 0.19 -0.79 -10.87
CA VAL A 90 0.46 0.52 -11.47
C VAL A 90 0.80 1.51 -10.37
N PHE A 91 2.03 2.02 -10.36
CA PHE A 91 2.46 3.07 -9.44
C PHE A 91 2.37 4.44 -10.11
N SER A 92 1.88 5.45 -9.38
CA SER A 92 2.22 6.83 -9.73
C SER A 92 3.68 7.12 -9.37
N LEU A 93 4.32 8.01 -10.12
CA LEU A 93 5.67 8.47 -9.86
C LEU A 93 5.83 9.03 -8.42
N PRO A 94 4.94 9.89 -7.88
CA PRO A 94 5.02 10.32 -6.48
C PRO A 94 4.87 9.15 -5.49
N ALA A 95 3.98 8.18 -5.77
CA ALA A 95 3.81 7.00 -4.93
C ALA A 95 5.09 6.14 -4.88
N LEU A 96 5.74 5.93 -6.01
CA LEU A 96 6.97 5.17 -6.11
C LEU A 96 8.12 5.83 -5.32
N ASN A 97 8.26 7.16 -5.43
CA ASN A 97 9.25 7.91 -4.66
C ASN A 97 9.01 7.81 -3.15
N LEU A 98 7.76 7.94 -2.71
CA LEU A 98 7.39 7.78 -1.31
C LEU A 98 7.66 6.36 -0.81
N PHE A 99 7.32 5.35 -1.62
CA PHE A 99 7.57 3.95 -1.33
C PHE A 99 9.07 3.65 -1.18
N GLN A 100 9.88 4.10 -2.13
CA GLN A 100 11.33 3.93 -2.13
C GLN A 100 12.00 4.61 -0.93
N SER A 101 11.63 5.85 -0.63
CA SER A 101 12.19 6.59 0.50
C SER A 101 11.94 5.89 1.83
N ARG A 102 10.73 5.35 2.05
CA ARG A 102 10.38 4.56 3.24
C ARG A 102 11.18 3.26 3.33
N ILE A 103 11.29 2.51 2.24
CA ILE A 103 12.08 1.27 2.23
C ILE A 103 13.55 1.55 2.55
N LEU A 104 14.15 2.53 1.88
CA LEU A 104 15.55 2.88 2.10
C LEU A 104 15.80 3.36 3.53
N TYR A 105 14.90 4.19 4.07
CA TYR A 105 14.96 4.61 5.47
C TYR A 105 14.99 3.41 6.41
N HIS A 106 14.08 2.44 6.25
CA HIS A 106 14.04 1.27 7.12
C HIS A 106 15.20 0.28 6.93
N LYS A 107 15.78 0.20 5.72
CA LYS A 107 16.96 -0.63 5.47
C LYS A 107 18.24 -0.04 6.08
N ASN A 108 18.35 1.28 6.10
CA ASN A 108 19.57 1.99 6.55
C ASN A 108 19.46 2.58 7.96
N ARG A 109 18.31 2.43 8.64
CA ARG A 109 18.13 2.92 10.00
C ARG A 109 19.00 2.12 10.97
N ALA A 110 19.75 2.83 11.83
CA ALA A 110 20.44 2.23 12.95
C ALA A 110 19.45 1.46 13.85
N THR A 111 19.75 0.19 14.10
CA THR A 111 18.94 -0.62 15.02
C THR A 111 19.08 -0.06 16.44
N SER A 112 17.98 -0.01 17.19
CA SER A 112 18.06 0.37 18.61
C SER A 112 19.00 -0.58 19.36
N LEU A 113 19.99 0.00 20.05
CA LEU A 113 20.88 -0.70 20.98
C LEU A 113 20.11 -1.36 22.15
N GLN A 114 18.88 -0.89 22.40
CA GLN A 114 18.02 -1.35 23.49
C GLN A 114 17.01 -2.41 23.04
N ARG A 115 17.40 -3.36 22.19
CA ARG A 115 16.54 -4.52 21.85
C ARG A 115 16.05 -5.28 23.10
N LYS A 116 16.87 -5.30 24.17
CA LYS A 116 16.54 -5.94 25.46
C LYS A 116 15.47 -5.19 26.27
N TYR A 117 15.39 -3.86 26.17
CA TYR A 117 14.44 -3.05 26.92
C TYR A 117 13.13 -2.77 26.15
N ARG A 118 13.03 -3.27 24.91
CA ARG A 118 11.84 -3.12 24.08
C ARG A 118 10.57 -3.60 24.77
N TYR A 119 10.66 -4.69 25.56
CA TYR A 119 9.54 -5.16 26.38
C TYR A 119 9.20 -4.20 27.53
N ALA A 120 10.18 -3.59 28.19
CA ALA A 120 9.93 -2.63 29.26
C ALA A 120 9.30 -1.33 28.73
N ASP A 121 9.76 -0.87 27.56
CA ASP A 121 9.18 0.30 26.88
C ASP A 121 7.74 0.01 26.42
N TYR A 122 7.50 -1.13 25.75
CA TYR A 122 6.14 -1.52 25.36
C TYR A 122 5.22 -1.75 26.55
N LYS A 123 5.70 -2.43 27.60
CA LYS A 123 4.95 -2.60 28.84
C LYS A 123 4.59 -1.25 29.45
N ARG A 124 5.51 -0.29 29.44
CA ARG A 124 5.25 1.06 29.96
C ARG A 124 4.21 1.80 29.12
N THR A 125 4.31 1.73 27.79
CA THR A 125 3.33 2.34 26.88
C THR A 125 1.94 1.73 27.06
N ILE A 126 1.84 0.40 27.05
CA ILE A 126 0.57 -0.34 27.22
C ILE A 126 -0.06 -0.01 28.58
N LEU A 127 0.73 0.01 29.66
CA LEU A 127 0.21 0.36 30.98
C LEU A 127 -0.24 1.82 31.07
N CYS A 128 0.48 2.77 30.47
CA CYS A 128 0.09 4.18 30.44
C CYS A 128 -1.15 4.45 29.56
N GLU A 129 -1.37 3.65 28.51
CA GLU A 129 -2.59 3.70 27.70
C GLU A 129 -3.78 3.09 28.44
N ALA A 130 -3.56 1.94 29.11
CA ALA A 130 -4.57 1.26 29.93
C ALA A 130 -4.96 2.01 31.21
N GLU A 131 -4.14 2.94 31.72
CA GLU A 131 -4.49 3.85 32.83
C GLU A 131 -5.74 4.70 32.51
N LYS A 132 -6.09 4.88 31.24
CA LYS A 132 -7.32 5.59 30.81
C LYS A 132 -8.52 4.67 30.59
N GLU A 133 -8.31 3.36 30.59
CA GLU A 133 -9.31 2.32 30.32
C GLU A 133 -9.48 1.38 31.51
N VAL A 134 -9.36 1.89 32.74
CA VAL A 134 -9.54 1.08 33.95
C VAL A 134 -11.02 0.75 34.12
N ASP A 135 -11.44 -0.35 33.52
CA ASP A 135 -12.76 -0.93 33.73
C ASP A 135 -12.79 -1.54 35.16
N PRO A 136 -13.70 -1.10 36.06
CA PRO A 136 -13.70 -1.53 37.47
C PRO A 136 -13.96 -3.02 37.67
N ILE A 137 -14.38 -3.75 36.63
CA ILE A 137 -14.80 -5.16 36.73
C ILE A 137 -13.78 -6.11 36.06
N HIS A 138 -13.06 -5.68 35.03
CA HIS A 138 -12.13 -6.56 34.30
C HIS A 138 -10.68 -6.09 34.36
N VAL A 139 -9.78 -7.03 34.64
CA VAL A 139 -8.34 -6.80 34.55
C VAL A 139 -7.91 -6.69 33.07
N PRO A 140 -6.98 -5.80 32.72
CA PRO A 140 -6.48 -5.68 31.35
C PRO A 140 -5.80 -6.99 30.93
N PHE A 141 -6.12 -7.47 29.72
CA PHE A 141 -5.54 -8.70 29.18
C PHE A 141 -4.04 -8.49 28.86
N ILE A 142 -3.20 -9.37 29.41
CA ILE A 142 -1.73 -9.42 29.23
C ILE A 142 -1.38 -10.12 27.92
#